data_AF-A0AAX2IPR4-F1
#
_entry.id   AF-A0AAX2IPR4-F1
#
_cell.length_a   1.000
_cell.length_b   1.000
_cell.length_c   1.000
_cell.angle_alpha   90.00
_cell.angle_beta   90.00
_cell.angle_gamma   90.00
#
_symmetry.space_group_name_H-M   'P 1'
#
loop_
_entity.id
_entity.type
_entity.pdbx_description
1 polymer ?
#
loop_
_entity_poly.entity_id
_entity_poly.type
_entity_poly.pdbx_seq_one_letter_code
_entity_poly.pdbx_strand_id
1 'polypeptide(L)' 'MFVFSTHLNLIENYLMNNKNILLLNLESFLTGNELTFTYKLKEGWSKLEIGKILFDQYGLNDLLRQH' A
#
# COMPACT_ATOMS: atom_id res chain seq x y z
N MET A 1 1.25 17.00 16.33
CA MET A 1 1.34 16.26 15.05
C MET A 1 0.83 14.86 15.30
N PHE A 2 -0.18 14.42 14.54
CA PHE A 2 -0.74 13.07 14.63
C PHE A 2 -0.45 12.35 13.32
N VAL A 3 0.07 11.13 13.40
CA VAL A 3 0.39 10.30 12.24
C VAL A 3 -0.48 9.07 12.29
N PHE A 4 -1.16 8.78 11.18
CA PHE A 4 -2.01 7.62 11.01
C PHE A 4 -1.54 6.86 9.78
N SER A 5 -1.18 5.59 9.96
CA SER A 5 -0.82 4.67 8.88
C SER A 5 -1.87 3.58 8.79
N THR A 6 -2.26 3.21 7.57
CA THR A 6 -3.31 2.23 7.35
C THR A 6 -3.19 1.53 6.00
N HIS A 7 -3.80 0.35 5.89
CA HIS A 7 -4.01 -0.39 4.64
C HIS A 7 -5.46 -0.31 4.13
N LEU A 8 -6.33 0.49 4.77
CA LEU A 8 -7.76 0.58 4.45
C LEU A 8 -8.02 1.45 3.22
N ASN A 9 -7.91 0.89 2.01
CA ASN A 9 -8.13 1.65 0.77
C ASN A 9 -9.50 2.35 0.66
N LEU A 10 -10.54 1.80 1.29
CA LEU A 10 -11.90 2.35 1.23
C LEU A 10 -12.04 3.74 1.88
N ILE A 11 -11.10 4.15 2.73
CA ILE A 11 -11.19 5.44 3.42
C ILE A 11 -10.65 6.61 2.58
N GLU A 12 -9.96 6.34 1.47
CA GLU A 12 -9.35 7.35 0.58
C GLU A 12 -10.35 8.48 0.25
N ASN A 13 -11.56 8.11 -0.16
CA ASN A 13 -12.62 9.05 -0.57
C ASN A 13 -13.06 10.00 0.56
N TYR A 14 -12.96 9.58 1.82
CA TYR A 14 -13.31 10.42 2.98
C TYR A 14 -12.18 11.39 3.34
N LEU A 15 -10.94 11.09 2.95
CA LEU A 15 -9.76 11.85 3.31
C LEU A 15 -9.33 12.83 2.20
N MET A 16 -9.48 12.47 0.92
CA MET A 16 -8.99 13.27 -0.21
C MET A 16 -9.53 14.70 -0.27
N ASN A 17 -10.74 14.93 0.24
CA ASN A 17 -11.37 16.25 0.21
C ASN A 17 -11.10 17.10 1.46
N ASN A 18 -10.34 16.58 2.44
CA ASN A 18 -10.07 17.29 3.67
C ASN A 18 -8.76 18.08 3.60
N LYS A 19 -8.86 19.41 3.53
CA LYS A 19 -7.72 20.33 3.43
C LYS A 19 -6.77 20.31 4.64
N ASN A 20 -7.21 19.77 5.78
CA ASN A 20 -6.41 19.68 7.00
C ASN A 20 -5.63 18.37 7.11
N ILE A 21 -5.77 17.47 6.12
CA ILE A 21 -5.13 16.16 6.12
C ILE A 21 -4.11 16.11 4.98
N LEU A 22 -2.85 15.86 5.34
CA LEU A 22 -1.81 15.57 4.38
C LEU A 22 -1.78 14.06 4.12
N LEU A 23 -2.12 13.68 2.89
CA LEU A 23 -2.10 12.29 2.43
C LEU A 23 -0.70 11.95 1.92
N LEU A 24 -0.09 10.93 2.50
CA LEU A 24 1.23 10.45 2.12
C LEU A 24 1.20 8.94 1.96
N ASN A 25 2.00 8.45 1.02
CA ASN A 25 2.30 7.03 0.88
C ASN A 25 3.81 6.79 0.86
N LEU A 26 4.21 5.56 1.21
CA LEU A 26 5.55 5.07 0.95
C LEU A 26 5.63 4.67 -0.52
N GLU A 27 6.44 5.39 -1.27
CA GLU A 27 6.57 5.16 -2.70
C GLU A 27 7.17 3.77 -2.96
N SER A 28 6.47 3.05 -3.82
CA SER A 28 6.80 1.68 -4.20
C SER A 28 6.39 1.46 -5.65
N PHE A 29 7.12 0.57 -6.31
CA PHE A 29 6.95 0.27 -7.72
C PHE A 29 6.95 -1.24 -7.92
N LEU A 30 6.13 -1.68 -8.88
CA LEU A 30 6.26 -3.01 -9.46
C LEU A 30 7.01 -2.86 -10.78
N THR A 31 8.28 -3.22 -10.80
CA THR A 31 9.12 -3.19 -12.01
C THR A 31 9.36 -4.62 -12.46
N GLY A 32 8.71 -5.00 -13.55
CA GLY A 32 8.67 -6.40 -13.98
C GLY A 32 7.89 -7.25 -12.97
N ASN A 33 8.59 -8.19 -12.32
CA ASN A 33 8.01 -9.08 -11.30
C ASN A 33 8.66 -8.86 -9.92
N GLU A 34 9.25 -7.69 -9.66
CA GLU A 34 9.87 -7.36 -8.38
C GLU A 34 9.27 -6.10 -7.79
N LEU A 35 8.94 -6.18 -6.50
CA LEU A 35 8.52 -5.04 -5.69
C LEU A 35 9.75 -4.24 -5.26
N THR A 36 9.81 -2.98 -5.69
CA THR A 36 10.84 -2.02 -5.28
C THR A 36 10.25 -1.02 -4.29
N PHE A 37 10.90 -0.84 -3.15
CA PHE A 37 10.55 0.14 -2.12
C PHE A 37 11.58 1.26 -2.10
N THR A 38 11.17 2.50 -2.32
CA THR A 38 12.12 3.63 -2.26
C THR A 38 12.29 4.19 -0.85
N TYR A 39 11.38 3.83 0.06
CA TYR A 39 11.28 4.37 1.41
C TYR A 39 11.12 5.91 1.46
N LYS A 40 10.71 6.51 0.35
CA LYS A 40 10.41 7.94 0.26
C LYS A 40 8.93 8.19 0.48
N LEU A 41 8.61 9.27 1.19
CA LEU A 41 7.25 9.76 1.30
C LEU A 41 6.88 10.50 0.02
N LYS A 42 5.69 10.20 -0.51
CA LYS A 42 5.11 10.86 -1.66
C LYS A 42 3.69 11.30 -1.33
N GLU A 43 3.31 12.47 -1.81
CA GLU A 43 1.92 12.94 -1.66
C GLU A 43 0.94 12.02 -2.40
N GLY A 44 -0.22 11.83 -1.78
CA GLY A 44 -1.33 11.04 -2.30
C GLY A 44 -1.49 9.68 -1.65
N TRP A 45 -2.46 8.92 -2.15
CA TRP A 45 -2.82 7.57 -1.68
C TRP A 45 -2.23 6.51 -2.62
N SER A 46 -1.57 5.49 -2.07
CA SER A 46 -1.08 4.38 -2.90
C SER A 46 -2.22 3.43 -3.23
N LYS A 47 -2.38 3.10 -4.51
CA LYS A 47 -3.31 2.07 -4.98
C LYS A 47 -2.63 0.72 -5.22
N LEU A 48 -1.33 0.63 -4.92
CA LEU A 48 -0.58 -0.61 -5.08
C LEU A 48 -0.97 -1.60 -3.98
N GLU A 49 -1.58 -2.71 -4.36
CA GLU A 49 -1.95 -3.80 -3.44
C GLU A 49 -0.72 -4.66 -3.09
N ILE A 50 0.27 -4.06 -2.42
CA ILE A 50 1.55 -4.69 -2.07
C ILE A 50 1.32 -6.04 -1.38
N GLY A 51 0.36 -6.09 -0.44
CA GLY A 51 0.01 -7.33 0.24
C GLY A 51 -0.36 -8.45 -0.72
N LYS A 52 -1.26 -8.19 -1.69
CA LYS A 52 -1.65 -9.17 -2.70
C LYS A 52 -0.47 -9.62 -3.55
N ILE A 53 0.36 -8.66 -4.01
CA ILE A 53 1.55 -8.96 -4.82
C ILE A 53 2.52 -9.85 -4.04
N LEU A 54 2.78 -9.55 -2.76
CA LEU A 54 3.60 -10.40 -1.91
C LEU A 54 3.00 -11.80 -1.75
N PHE A 55 1.68 -11.90 -1.58
CA PHE A 55 1.00 -13.18 -1.47
C PHE A 55 1.17 -14.05 -2.72
N ASP A 56 1.03 -13.44 -3.89
CA ASP A 56 1.16 -14.10 -5.19
C ASP A 56 2.61 -14.48 -5.51
N GLN A 57 3.59 -13.65 -5.14
CA GLN A 57 5.00 -13.87 -5.47
C GLN A 57 5.72 -14.85 -4.55
N TYR A 58 5.39 -14.87 -3.25
CA TYR A 58 6.16 -15.61 -2.25
C TYR A 58 5.49 -16.94 -1.84
N GLY A 59 4.55 -17.45 -2.64
CA GLY A 59 3.92 -18.75 -2.39
C GLY A 59 3.07 -18.80 -1.11
N LEU A 60 2.69 -17.64 -0.55
CA LEU A 60 1.83 -17.58 0.64
C LEU A 60 0.44 -18.18 0.37
N ASN A 61 -0.02 -18.11 -0.88
CA ASN A 61 -1.23 -18.82 -1.32
C ASN A 61 -1.10 -20.34 -1.16
N ASP A 62 0.09 -20.92 -1.31
CA ASP A 62 0.31 -22.37 -1.16
C ASP A 62 0.35 -22.80 0.31
N LEU A 63 0.80 -21.92 1.21
CA LEU A 63 0.72 -22.14 2.66
C LEU A 63 -0.73 -22.20 3.15
N LEU A 64 -1.63 -21.44 2.52
CA LEU A 64 -3.06 -21.44 2.86
C LEU A 64 -3.84 -22.62 2.26
N ARG A 65 -3.27 -23.38 1.32
CA ARG A 65 -3.91 -24.55 0.68
C ARG A 65 -3.69 -25.86 1.44
N GLN A 66 -2.89 -25.86 2.51
CA GLN A 66 -2.57 -27.07 3.29
C GLN A 66 -3.59 -27.42 4.39
N HIS A 67 -4.79 -26.79 4.38
CA HIS A 67 -5.91 -27.12 5.26
C HIS A 67 -7.20 -27.29 4.47
#